data_AF-A0A257LTA0-F1
#
_entry.id   AF-A0A257LTA0-F1
#
_cell.length_a   1.000
_cell.length_b   1.000
_cell.length_c   1.000
_cell.angle_alpha   90.00
_cell.angle_beta   90.00
_cell.angle_gamma   90.00
#
_symmetry.space_group_name_H-M   'P 1'
#
loop_
_entity.id
_entity.type
_entity.pdbx_description
1 polymer ?
#
loop_
_entity_poly.entity_id
_entity_poly.type
_entity_poly.pdbx_seq_one_letter_code
_entity_poly.pdbx_strand_id
1 'polypeptide(L)'
;MRRGVAELPLHGGRAPKWLFELMVKLAREIVVLLVAELGRDEFLEKMGSPHWFQSLGCVLGFDWHSSGLTTTVTAAIKEALRGLEDELGIYVAGGKGKTSRKTPDELRLKCDRAGVDADKLIYMSRLIAKVDNTAIQDGYQLYHHVFIFTGEGEWTVIQQGMRPEEQLARRYHWISLELDNPVVEPHKGIWTTRIEPKVLNMVARESVPAQERVVELAREHPNKLVKEYLKMPEFHKITTEMINPNRLYQVMLTTYEKQPKNFETFLTTEGVGPKTLRALTLVAQLIYGTAPS
;
A
#
# COMPACT_ATOMS: atom_id res chain seq x y z
N MET A 1 5.86 -10.31 26.73
CA MET A 1 6.51 -9.94 25.44
C MET A 1 6.86 -8.45 25.46
N ARG A 2 8.15 -8.11 25.53
CA ARG A 2 8.60 -6.70 25.40
C ARG A 2 8.62 -6.36 23.91
N ARG A 3 7.62 -5.62 23.42
CA ARG A 3 7.62 -5.06 22.07
C ARG A 3 8.68 -3.94 22.03
N GLY A 4 9.74 -4.13 21.25
CA GLY A 4 10.72 -3.07 21.01
C GLY A 4 10.06 -1.96 20.20
N VAL A 5 9.95 -0.77 20.77
CA VAL A 5 9.52 0.42 20.04
C VAL A 5 10.76 0.96 19.34
N ALA A 6 10.68 1.11 18.01
CA ALA A 6 11.72 1.74 17.23
C ALA A 6 11.09 2.88 16.42
N GLU A 7 11.63 4.07 16.62
CA GLU A 7 11.17 5.30 15.98
C GLU A 7 11.70 5.38 14.53
N LEU A 8 10.97 6.08 13.67
CA LEU A 8 11.15 6.28 12.24
C LEU A 8 10.76 7.74 11.85
N PRO A 9 11.34 8.78 12.47
CA PRO A 9 11.06 10.17 12.12
C PRO A 9 11.26 10.51 10.63
N LEU A 10 10.46 11.48 10.15
CA LEU A 10 10.70 12.08 8.83
C LEU A 10 12.02 12.84 8.83
N HIS A 11 12.94 12.40 7.97
CA HIS A 11 14.21 13.07 7.77
C HIS A 11 14.26 13.67 6.38
N GLY A 12 14.65 14.95 6.30
CA GLY A 12 15.03 15.58 5.04
C GLY A 12 16.43 15.18 4.61
N GLY A 13 16.72 15.23 3.30
CA GLY A 13 18.05 14.97 2.74
C GLY A 13 18.10 13.83 1.73
N ARG A 14 19.28 13.64 1.13
CA ARG A 14 19.61 12.52 0.23
C ARG A 14 20.88 11.87 0.74
N ALA A 15 20.97 10.55 0.61
CA ALA A 15 22.23 9.84 0.84
C ALA A 15 23.33 10.47 -0.05
N PRO A 16 24.52 10.76 0.49
CA PRO A 16 25.64 11.21 -0.32
C PRO A 16 25.94 10.19 -1.43
N LYS A 17 26.27 10.68 -2.63
CA LYS A 17 26.48 9.82 -3.81
C LYS A 17 27.51 8.72 -3.56
N TRP A 18 28.62 9.05 -2.92
CA TRP A 18 29.68 8.09 -2.60
C TRP A 18 29.18 6.96 -1.68
N LEU A 19 28.35 7.28 -0.68
CA LEU A 19 27.78 6.30 0.23
C LEU A 19 26.80 5.42 -0.52
N PHE A 20 25.92 6.02 -1.31
CA PHE A 20 24.95 5.27 -2.12
C PHE A 20 25.64 4.31 -3.10
N GLU A 21 26.75 4.70 -3.73
CA GLU A 21 27.53 3.80 -4.58
C GLU A 21 28.09 2.59 -3.81
N LEU A 22 28.52 2.78 -2.56
CA LEU A 22 28.94 1.67 -1.69
C LEU A 22 27.75 0.81 -1.27
N MET A 23 26.60 1.42 -0.95
CA MET A 23 25.35 0.71 -0.65
C MET A 23 24.94 -0.22 -1.80
N VAL A 24 24.99 0.28 -3.03
CA VAL A 24 24.64 -0.51 -4.22
C VAL A 24 25.55 -1.72 -4.38
N LYS A 25 26.87 -1.54 -4.20
CA LYS A 25 27.84 -2.65 -4.28
C LYS A 25 27.58 -3.69 -3.21
N LEU A 26 27.43 -3.28 -1.95
CA LEU A 26 27.18 -4.20 -0.84
C LEU A 26 25.82 -4.89 -0.97
N ALA A 27 24.77 -4.15 -1.36
CA ALA A 27 23.45 -4.70 -1.60
C ALA A 27 23.46 -5.76 -2.70
N ARG A 28 24.24 -5.55 -3.77
CA ARG A 28 24.41 -6.56 -4.84
C ARG A 28 24.96 -7.86 -4.28
N GLU A 29 26.07 -7.82 -3.58
CA GLU A 29 26.70 -9.03 -3.03
C GLU A 29 25.79 -9.74 -2.03
N ILE A 30 25.09 -8.99 -1.17
CA ILE A 30 24.13 -9.55 -0.21
C ILE A 30 22.98 -10.24 -0.94
N VAL A 31 22.39 -9.62 -1.95
CA VAL A 31 21.25 -10.20 -2.68
C VAL A 31 21.69 -11.42 -3.49
N VAL A 32 22.80 -11.34 -4.21
CA VAL A 32 23.35 -12.48 -4.97
C VAL A 32 23.59 -13.68 -4.05
N LEU A 33 24.27 -13.48 -2.91
CA LEU A 33 24.52 -14.54 -1.96
C LEU A 33 23.24 -15.10 -1.36
N LEU A 34 22.31 -14.23 -0.97
CA LEU A 34 21.04 -14.63 -0.38
C LEU A 34 20.21 -15.49 -1.34
N VAL A 35 20.14 -15.09 -2.60
CA VAL A 35 19.41 -15.83 -3.63
C VAL A 35 20.11 -17.14 -3.99
N ALA A 36 21.44 -17.15 -4.05
CA ALA A 36 22.21 -18.37 -4.33
C ALA A 36 22.06 -19.42 -3.22
N GLU A 37 22.08 -19.00 -1.95
CA GLU A 37 22.06 -19.91 -0.79
C GLU A 37 20.64 -20.31 -0.39
N LEU A 38 19.69 -19.36 -0.42
CA LEU A 38 18.34 -19.56 0.15
C LEU A 38 17.21 -19.45 -0.88
N GLY A 39 17.51 -19.04 -2.11
CA GLY A 39 16.53 -18.89 -3.17
C GLY A 39 15.79 -17.55 -3.19
N ARG A 40 14.96 -17.40 -4.22
CA ARG A 40 14.23 -16.16 -4.54
C ARG A 40 13.08 -15.89 -3.57
N ASP A 41 12.37 -16.93 -3.16
CA ASP A 41 11.25 -16.82 -2.23
C ASP A 41 11.71 -16.35 -0.84
N GLU A 42 12.83 -16.88 -0.34
CA GLU A 42 13.42 -16.41 0.91
C GLU A 42 13.89 -14.95 0.81
N PHE A 43 14.39 -14.52 -0.37
CA PHE A 43 14.68 -13.12 -0.61
C PHE A 43 13.42 -12.24 -0.52
N LEU A 44 12.31 -12.67 -1.14
CA LEU A 44 11.02 -11.96 -1.03
C LEU A 44 10.53 -11.90 0.43
N GLU A 45 10.60 -13.01 1.16
CA GLU A 45 10.22 -13.13 2.58
C GLU A 45 11.02 -12.16 3.45
N LYS A 46 12.34 -12.13 3.27
CA LYS A 46 13.23 -11.20 3.97
C LYS A 46 12.92 -9.75 3.65
N MET A 47 12.71 -9.41 2.37
CA MET A 47 12.35 -8.05 1.97
C MET A 47 10.99 -7.62 2.52
N GLY A 48 10.03 -8.54 2.63
CA GLY A 48 8.70 -8.29 3.19
C GLY A 48 8.66 -8.26 4.72
N SER A 49 9.71 -8.72 5.40
CA SER A 49 9.84 -8.66 6.85
C SER A 49 10.23 -7.24 7.31
N PRO A 50 9.40 -6.54 8.11
CA PRO A 50 9.71 -5.19 8.55
C PRO A 50 11.02 -5.08 9.35
N HIS A 51 11.33 -6.10 10.15
CA HIS A 51 12.54 -6.13 10.98
C HIS A 51 13.78 -6.43 10.15
N TRP A 52 13.71 -7.42 9.27
CA TRP A 52 14.86 -7.77 8.43
C TRP A 52 15.19 -6.63 7.46
N PHE A 53 14.18 -6.05 6.81
CA PHE A 53 14.37 -4.90 5.92
C PHE A 53 15.00 -3.71 6.65
N GLN A 54 14.61 -3.49 7.91
CA GLN A 54 15.20 -2.46 8.76
C GLN A 54 16.68 -2.75 9.06
N SER A 55 17.00 -4.00 9.42
CA SER A 55 18.38 -4.46 9.64
C SER A 55 19.24 -4.35 8.38
N LEU A 56 18.71 -4.70 7.21
CA LEU A 56 19.41 -4.52 5.93
C LEU A 56 19.77 -3.05 5.72
N GLY A 57 18.84 -2.12 5.98
CA GLY A 57 19.13 -0.69 5.89
C GLY A 57 20.29 -0.24 6.78
N CYS A 58 20.36 -0.76 8.01
CA CYS A 58 21.48 -0.51 8.92
C CYS A 58 22.80 -1.09 8.39
N VAL A 59 22.79 -2.32 7.87
CA VAL A 59 23.97 -2.96 7.28
C VAL A 59 24.49 -2.19 6.07
N LEU A 60 23.59 -1.61 5.27
CA LEU A 60 23.95 -0.73 4.15
C LEU A 60 24.41 0.66 4.63
N GLY A 61 24.56 0.91 5.94
CA GLY A 61 25.09 2.16 6.47
C GLY A 61 24.06 3.28 6.59
N PHE A 62 22.77 2.95 6.70
CA PHE A 62 21.71 3.92 6.94
C PHE A 62 21.26 3.90 8.41
N ASP A 63 20.83 5.04 8.94
CA ASP A 63 20.38 5.12 10.33
C ASP A 63 19.08 4.34 10.57
N TRP A 64 19.06 3.61 11.68
CA TRP A 64 17.97 2.71 12.07
C TRP A 64 16.61 3.41 12.28
N HIS A 65 16.61 4.72 12.48
CA HIS A 65 15.42 5.51 12.80
C HIS A 65 15.06 6.50 11.69
N SER A 66 15.61 6.35 10.49
CA SER A 66 15.32 7.27 9.40
C SER A 66 14.24 6.75 8.47
N SER A 67 13.17 7.53 8.30
CA SER A 67 12.17 7.31 7.23
C SER A 67 12.76 7.34 5.81
N GLY A 68 13.95 7.91 5.63
CA GLY A 68 14.69 7.88 4.37
C GLY A 68 15.22 6.48 4.03
N LEU A 69 15.31 5.59 5.02
CA LEU A 69 15.85 4.24 4.89
C LEU A 69 15.07 3.46 3.84
N THR A 70 13.74 3.45 3.94
CA THR A 70 12.89 2.70 3.00
C THR A 70 13.14 3.12 1.56
N THR A 71 13.20 4.43 1.31
CA THR A 71 13.39 4.94 -0.05
C THR A 71 14.80 4.73 -0.58
N THR A 72 15.80 4.75 0.30
CA THR A 72 17.21 4.61 -0.08
C THR A 72 17.58 3.15 -0.28
N VAL A 73 17.16 2.27 0.62
CA VAL A 73 17.41 0.82 0.54
C VAL A 73 16.75 0.24 -0.70
N THR A 74 15.48 0.55 -0.95
CA THR A 74 14.80 0.07 -2.17
C THR A 74 15.44 0.61 -3.45
N ALA A 75 15.91 1.86 -3.45
CA ALA A 75 16.65 2.41 -4.58
C ALA A 75 18.01 1.73 -4.77
N ALA A 76 18.73 1.44 -3.68
CA ALA A 76 20.01 0.74 -3.72
C ALA A 76 19.83 -0.70 -4.24
N ILE A 77 18.81 -1.42 -3.79
CA ILE A 77 18.46 -2.77 -4.28
C ILE A 77 18.08 -2.73 -5.76
N LYS A 78 17.22 -1.78 -6.18
CA LYS A 78 16.83 -1.61 -7.58
C LYS A 78 18.05 -1.35 -8.48
N GLU A 79 19.00 -0.53 -8.03
CA GLU A 79 20.23 -0.25 -8.77
C GLU A 79 21.20 -1.43 -8.75
N ALA A 80 21.32 -2.12 -7.60
CA ALA A 80 22.18 -3.28 -7.42
C ALA A 80 21.82 -4.41 -8.38
N LEU A 81 20.53 -4.63 -8.60
CA LEU A 81 20.00 -5.66 -9.49
C LEU A 81 20.05 -5.28 -10.97
N ARG A 82 20.37 -4.03 -11.33
CA ARG A 82 20.42 -3.60 -12.72
C ARG A 82 21.46 -4.41 -13.50
N GLY A 83 21.00 -5.08 -14.56
CA GLY A 83 21.80 -5.94 -15.42
C GLY A 83 21.92 -7.39 -14.93
N LEU A 84 21.37 -7.70 -13.75
CA LEU A 84 21.34 -9.05 -13.16
C LEU A 84 19.91 -9.58 -13.00
N GLU A 85 18.90 -8.83 -13.46
CA GLU A 85 17.50 -9.18 -13.21
C GLU A 85 17.13 -10.55 -13.80
N ASP A 86 17.55 -10.82 -15.04
CA ASP A 86 17.25 -12.06 -15.74
C ASP A 86 18.08 -13.24 -15.20
N GLU A 87 19.30 -12.99 -14.73
CA GLU A 87 20.17 -14.01 -14.13
C GLU A 87 19.65 -14.46 -12.77
N LEU A 88 19.23 -13.50 -11.94
CA LEU A 88 18.68 -13.78 -10.61
C LEU A 88 17.18 -14.10 -10.64
N GLY A 89 16.50 -13.86 -11.76
CA GLY A 89 15.05 -13.98 -11.88
C GLY A 89 14.30 -13.06 -10.92
N ILE A 90 14.85 -11.88 -10.62
CA ILE A 90 14.28 -10.89 -9.67
C ILE A 90 14.21 -9.52 -10.35
N TYR A 91 13.04 -8.92 -10.28
CA TYR A 91 12.72 -7.66 -10.94
C TYR A 91 12.15 -6.67 -9.94
N VAL A 92 12.57 -5.39 -10.03
CA VAL A 92 12.13 -4.35 -9.10
C VAL A 92 11.53 -3.17 -9.84
N ALA A 93 10.24 -2.91 -9.66
CA ALA A 93 9.52 -1.78 -10.24
C ALA A 93 9.16 -0.70 -9.20
N GLY A 94 8.97 0.54 -9.66
CA GLY A 94 8.50 1.64 -8.81
C GLY A 94 9.62 2.41 -8.10
N GLY A 95 9.25 3.16 -7.07
CA GLY A 95 10.16 4.04 -6.34
C GLY A 95 9.45 5.14 -5.55
N LYS A 96 10.11 6.28 -5.38
CA LYS A 96 9.61 7.46 -4.65
C LYS A 96 8.96 8.48 -5.59
N GLY A 97 7.94 9.19 -5.09
CA GLY A 97 7.36 10.38 -5.71
C GLY A 97 6.72 10.09 -7.06
N LYS A 98 7.18 10.75 -8.13
CA LYS A 98 6.63 10.51 -9.48
C LYS A 98 6.91 9.08 -9.97
N THR A 99 7.99 8.45 -9.51
CA THR A 99 8.34 7.08 -9.92
C THR A 99 7.36 6.04 -9.37
N SER A 100 6.78 6.25 -8.17
CA SER A 100 5.78 5.32 -7.64
C SER A 100 4.55 5.20 -8.54
N ARG A 101 4.18 6.29 -9.22
CA ARG A 101 3.04 6.33 -10.16
C ARG A 101 3.33 5.64 -11.49
N LYS A 102 4.62 5.45 -11.83
CA LYS A 102 5.07 4.76 -13.05
C LYS A 102 5.27 3.26 -12.84
N THR A 103 5.00 2.74 -11.63
CA THR A 103 5.14 1.31 -11.34
C THR A 103 4.40 0.42 -12.34
N PRO A 104 3.15 0.72 -12.75
CA PRO A 104 2.46 -0.10 -13.75
C PRO A 104 3.19 -0.21 -15.10
N ASP A 105 3.81 0.89 -15.55
CA ASP A 105 4.54 0.92 -16.82
C ASP A 105 5.87 0.16 -16.71
N GLU A 106 6.56 0.30 -15.59
CA GLU A 106 7.77 -0.49 -15.30
C GLU A 106 7.48 -1.98 -15.15
N LEU A 107 6.36 -2.34 -14.51
CA LEU A 107 5.92 -3.73 -14.38
C LEU A 107 5.68 -4.34 -15.76
N ARG A 108 4.93 -3.66 -16.63
CA ARG A 108 4.67 -4.15 -17.99
C ARG A 108 5.98 -4.49 -18.73
N LEU A 109 6.91 -3.53 -18.78
CA LEU A 109 8.20 -3.71 -19.46
C LEU A 109 9.03 -4.88 -18.88
N LYS A 110 9.02 -5.05 -17.55
CA LYS A 110 9.82 -6.09 -16.89
C LYS A 110 9.16 -7.45 -16.95
N CYS A 111 7.83 -7.52 -16.89
CA CYS A 111 7.07 -8.75 -17.07
C CYS A 111 7.25 -9.32 -18.47
N ASP A 112 7.29 -8.46 -19.50
CA ASP A 112 7.58 -8.87 -20.88
C ASP A 112 8.94 -9.58 -20.99
N ARG A 113 9.96 -9.08 -20.27
CA ARG A 113 11.29 -9.71 -20.19
C ARG A 113 11.29 -11.00 -19.38
N ALA A 114 10.57 -11.01 -18.26
CA ALA A 114 10.49 -12.14 -17.33
C ALA A 114 9.61 -13.30 -17.85
N GLY A 115 8.78 -13.06 -18.87
CA GLY A 115 7.78 -14.03 -19.32
C GLY A 115 6.59 -14.18 -18.35
N VAL A 116 6.31 -13.14 -17.55
CA VAL A 116 5.26 -13.14 -16.52
C VAL A 116 4.03 -12.36 -17.01
N ASP A 117 2.83 -12.75 -16.56
CA ASP A 117 1.59 -12.01 -16.82
C ASP A 117 1.59 -10.64 -16.10
N ALA A 118 1.81 -9.57 -16.87
CA ALA A 118 1.88 -8.21 -16.36
C ALA A 118 0.55 -7.73 -15.75
N ASP A 119 -0.60 -8.17 -16.28
CA ASP A 119 -1.88 -7.60 -15.92
C ASP A 119 -2.25 -7.94 -14.47
N LYS A 120 -1.94 -9.17 -14.04
CA LYS A 120 -2.13 -9.59 -12.64
C LYS A 120 -1.27 -8.78 -11.67
N LEU A 121 0.02 -8.58 -11.99
CA LEU A 121 0.92 -7.82 -11.11
C LEU A 121 0.57 -6.33 -11.09
N ILE A 122 0.17 -5.76 -12.22
CA ILE A 122 -0.31 -4.38 -12.30
C ILE A 122 -1.59 -4.18 -11.50
N TYR A 123 -2.53 -5.14 -11.60
CA TYR A 123 -3.75 -5.13 -10.80
C TYR A 123 -3.42 -5.14 -9.30
N MET A 124 -2.58 -6.07 -8.86
CA MET A 124 -2.15 -6.15 -7.46
C MET A 124 -1.42 -4.90 -7.00
N SER A 125 -0.50 -4.35 -7.80
CA SER A 125 0.19 -3.08 -7.50
C SER A 125 -0.80 -1.95 -7.23
N ARG A 126 -1.84 -1.82 -8.05
CA ARG A 126 -2.90 -0.81 -7.88
C ARG A 126 -3.77 -1.06 -6.65
N LEU A 127 -4.17 -2.31 -6.43
CA LEU A 127 -4.99 -2.70 -5.29
C LEU A 127 -4.27 -2.45 -3.96
N ILE A 128 -3.00 -2.83 -3.86
CA ILE A 128 -2.15 -2.60 -2.68
C ILE A 128 -2.02 -1.10 -2.38
N ALA A 129 -1.81 -0.27 -3.41
CA ALA A 129 -1.80 1.18 -3.25
C ALA A 129 -3.19 1.73 -2.82
N LYS A 130 -4.29 1.12 -3.26
CA LYS A 130 -5.64 1.47 -2.81
C LYS A 130 -5.86 1.09 -1.36
N VAL A 131 -5.47 -0.10 -0.93
CA VAL A 131 -5.64 -0.54 0.46
C VAL A 131 -4.94 0.44 1.41
N ASP A 132 -3.65 0.69 1.18
CA ASP A 132 -2.83 1.50 2.11
C ASP A 132 -3.16 2.98 2.09
N ASN A 133 -3.73 3.50 0.99
CA ASN A 133 -4.08 4.92 0.87
C ASN A 133 -5.57 5.23 1.05
N THR A 134 -6.45 4.24 0.88
CA THR A 134 -7.92 4.43 0.83
C THR A 134 -8.64 3.65 1.91
N ALA A 135 -8.33 2.35 2.05
CA ALA A 135 -9.02 1.46 2.99
C ALA A 135 -8.53 1.64 4.44
N ILE A 136 -7.26 2.01 4.62
CA ILE A 136 -6.71 2.49 5.89
C ILE A 136 -6.66 4.01 5.84
N GLN A 137 -7.46 4.70 6.68
CA GLN A 137 -7.49 6.16 6.73
C GLN A 137 -6.93 6.65 8.06
N ASP A 138 -5.61 6.60 8.13
CA ASP A 138 -4.80 6.96 9.28
C ASP A 138 -4.09 8.29 9.10
N GLY A 139 -4.41 9.08 8.06
CA GLY A 139 -3.81 10.38 7.79
C GLY A 139 -2.42 10.35 7.14
N TYR A 140 -1.90 9.18 6.73
CA TYR A 140 -0.65 9.09 5.97
C TYR A 140 -0.96 9.02 4.47
N GLN A 141 -0.27 9.82 3.67
CA GLN A 141 -0.42 9.80 2.21
C GLN A 141 0.74 9.04 1.57
N LEU A 142 0.42 8.06 0.71
CA LEU A 142 1.43 7.29 0.00
C LEU A 142 2.30 8.18 -0.90
N TYR A 143 3.61 8.00 -0.79
CA TYR A 143 4.58 8.68 -1.63
C TYR A 143 5.68 7.76 -2.16
N HIS A 144 5.74 6.52 -1.67
CA HIS A 144 6.70 5.51 -2.08
C HIS A 144 5.99 4.17 -2.28
N HIS A 145 6.29 3.51 -3.38
CA HIS A 145 5.75 2.20 -3.75
C HIS A 145 6.81 1.48 -4.56
N VAL A 146 7.31 0.37 -4.04
CA VAL A 146 8.28 -0.50 -4.72
C VAL A 146 7.72 -1.91 -4.75
N PHE A 147 7.71 -2.48 -5.95
CA PHE A 147 7.17 -3.79 -6.25
C PHE A 147 8.32 -4.70 -6.70
N ILE A 148 8.62 -5.72 -5.92
CA ILE A 148 9.67 -6.71 -6.22
C ILE A 148 8.97 -7.98 -6.62
N PHE A 149 9.34 -8.59 -7.75
CA PHE A 149 8.72 -9.83 -8.22
C PHE A 149 9.73 -10.79 -8.83
N THR A 150 9.37 -12.07 -8.89
CA THR A 150 10.17 -13.15 -9.47
C THR A 150 9.64 -13.61 -10.82
N GLY A 151 10.44 -14.37 -11.57
CA GLY A 151 10.00 -15.02 -12.82
C GLY A 151 8.82 -15.99 -12.66
N GLU A 152 8.54 -16.46 -11.44
CA GLU A 152 7.39 -17.29 -11.10
C GLU A 152 6.12 -16.48 -10.84
N GLY A 153 6.24 -15.15 -10.72
CA GLY A 153 5.14 -14.24 -10.44
C GLY A 153 4.88 -13.99 -8.95
N GLU A 154 5.70 -14.53 -8.05
CA GLU A 154 5.69 -14.19 -6.63
C GLU A 154 6.24 -12.78 -6.40
N TRP A 155 5.78 -12.10 -5.36
CA TRP A 155 6.12 -10.70 -5.15
C TRP A 155 6.10 -10.25 -3.68
N THR A 156 6.86 -9.18 -3.44
CA THR A 156 6.87 -8.40 -2.21
C THR A 156 6.70 -6.92 -2.55
N VAL A 157 5.83 -6.22 -1.81
CA VAL A 157 5.64 -4.78 -1.96
C VAL A 157 5.98 -4.05 -0.68
N ILE A 158 6.77 -2.99 -0.81
CA ILE A 158 7.13 -2.09 0.28
C ILE A 158 6.61 -0.71 -0.07
N GLN A 159 5.67 -0.20 0.74
CA GLN A 159 5.10 1.13 0.59
C GLN A 159 5.49 2.02 1.76
N GLN A 160 5.50 3.34 1.52
CA GLN A 160 5.60 4.31 2.60
C GLN A 160 4.62 5.46 2.40
N GLY A 161 3.87 5.75 3.45
CA GLY A 161 3.06 6.95 3.62
C GLY A 161 3.77 7.99 4.49
N MET A 162 3.41 9.27 4.31
CA MET A 162 3.92 10.40 5.10
C MET A 162 2.79 11.24 5.64
N ARG A 163 3.05 11.83 6.82
CA ARG A 163 2.31 12.96 7.35
C ARG A 163 3.30 14.11 7.61
N PRO A 164 3.59 14.93 6.59
CA PRO A 164 4.65 15.94 6.65
C PRO A 164 4.47 16.97 7.77
N GLU A 165 3.24 17.34 8.07
CA GLU A 165 2.89 18.33 9.10
C GLU A 165 3.36 17.91 10.49
N GLU A 166 3.45 16.59 10.72
CA GLU A 166 3.84 16.00 12.00
C GLU A 166 5.20 15.30 11.92
N GLN A 167 5.89 15.38 10.79
CA GLN A 167 7.16 14.70 10.54
C GLN A 167 7.12 13.19 10.83
N LEU A 168 6.00 12.54 10.49
CA LEU A 168 5.83 11.09 10.64
C LEU A 168 5.81 10.34 9.31
N ALA A 169 6.35 9.13 9.33
CA ALA A 169 6.24 8.16 8.23
C ALA A 169 5.72 6.83 8.72
N ARG A 170 4.99 6.13 7.85
CA ARG A 170 4.47 4.78 8.08
C ARG A 170 4.83 3.90 6.90
N ARG A 171 5.41 2.74 7.16
CA ARG A 171 5.85 1.78 6.15
C ARG A 171 4.96 0.54 6.20
N TYR A 172 4.54 0.08 5.04
CA TYR A 172 3.67 -1.08 4.86
C TYR A 172 4.43 -2.14 4.09
N HIS A 173 4.29 -3.38 4.53
CA HIS A 173 4.92 -4.55 3.92
C HIS A 173 3.87 -5.57 3.55
N TRP A 174 4.01 -6.08 2.33
CA TRP A 174 3.14 -7.06 1.71
C TRP A 174 3.98 -8.15 1.06
N ILE A 175 3.48 -9.37 1.06
CA ILE A 175 4.11 -10.51 0.41
C ILE A 175 3.05 -11.45 -0.13
N SER A 176 3.24 -11.97 -1.35
CA SER A 176 2.31 -12.89 -1.99
C SER A 176 2.28 -14.27 -1.35
N LEU A 177 3.43 -14.78 -0.88
CA LEU A 177 3.62 -16.15 -0.38
C LEU A 177 2.68 -16.54 0.77
N GLU A 178 2.20 -15.56 1.54
CA GLU A 178 1.31 -15.77 2.69
C GLU A 178 -0.03 -15.01 2.56
N LEU A 179 -0.30 -14.43 1.38
CA LEU A 179 -1.48 -13.60 1.17
C LEU A 179 -2.70 -14.43 0.77
N ASP A 180 -3.61 -14.63 1.72
CA ASP A 180 -4.90 -15.29 1.47
C ASP A 180 -5.93 -14.31 0.86
N ASN A 181 -6.08 -13.13 1.47
CA ASN A 181 -7.05 -12.13 1.03
C ASN A 181 -6.42 -10.72 0.98
N PRO A 182 -6.38 -10.06 -0.19
CA PRO A 182 -5.72 -8.77 -0.34
C PRO A 182 -6.45 -7.60 0.30
N VAL A 183 -7.68 -7.81 0.82
CA VAL A 183 -8.50 -6.78 1.45
C VAL A 183 -8.98 -7.13 2.86
N VAL A 184 -8.45 -8.21 3.46
CA VAL A 184 -8.73 -8.61 4.84
C VAL A 184 -7.44 -9.04 5.53
N GLU A 185 -6.98 -8.27 6.50
CA GLU A 185 -5.70 -8.45 7.21
C GLU A 185 -4.51 -8.75 6.27
N PRO A 186 -4.28 -7.94 5.21
CA PRO A 186 -3.39 -8.35 4.13
C PRO A 186 -1.90 -8.04 4.36
N HIS A 187 -1.58 -7.25 5.38
CA HIS A 187 -0.21 -6.80 5.63
C HIS A 187 0.60 -7.87 6.36
N LYS A 188 1.80 -8.18 5.85
CA LYS A 188 2.82 -8.89 6.64
C LYS A 188 3.25 -8.06 7.86
N GLY A 189 3.28 -6.74 7.69
CA GLY A 189 3.47 -5.82 8.81
C GLY A 189 3.40 -4.35 8.45
N ILE A 190 3.03 -3.55 9.45
CA ILE A 190 3.01 -2.09 9.38
C ILE A 190 4.00 -1.55 10.41
N TRP A 191 4.97 -0.77 9.95
CA TRP A 191 5.99 -0.14 10.79
C TRP A 191 5.71 1.35 10.95
N THR A 192 5.58 1.80 12.19
CA THR A 192 5.23 3.18 12.53
C THR A 192 5.84 3.57 13.88
N THR A 193 6.12 4.85 14.07
CA THR A 193 6.53 5.41 15.36
C THR A 193 5.37 5.61 16.32
N ARG A 194 4.20 5.91 15.75
CA ARG A 194 3.03 6.30 16.49
C ARG A 194 1.85 5.45 16.07
N ILE A 195 1.14 4.98 17.09
CA ILE A 195 -0.16 4.34 16.95
C ILE A 195 -1.20 5.47 17.02
N GLU A 196 -2.01 5.58 15.98
CA GLU A 196 -3.08 6.58 15.94
C GLU A 196 -4.28 6.05 16.74
N PRO A 197 -4.93 6.87 17.59
CA PRO A 197 -5.98 6.40 18.49
C PRO A 197 -7.31 6.09 17.77
N LYS A 198 -7.54 6.70 16.60
CA LYS A 198 -8.76 6.51 15.79
C LYS A 198 -8.35 6.47 14.33
N VAL A 199 -8.55 5.32 13.70
CA VAL A 199 -8.27 5.08 12.28
C VAL A 199 -9.48 4.38 11.71
N LEU A 200 -9.95 4.80 10.54
CA LEU A 200 -10.90 3.99 9.80
C LEU A 200 -10.11 2.87 9.13
N ASN A 201 -10.25 1.63 9.59
CA ASN A 201 -9.57 0.47 9.02
C ASN A 201 -10.57 -0.48 8.35
N MET A 202 -10.82 -0.26 7.05
CA MET A 202 -11.73 -1.10 6.28
C MET A 202 -11.13 -2.46 5.90
N VAL A 203 -9.84 -2.74 6.15
CA VAL A 203 -9.24 -4.07 5.90
C VAL A 203 -9.08 -4.91 7.16
N ALA A 204 -9.52 -4.40 8.33
CA ALA A 204 -9.60 -5.22 9.53
C ALA A 204 -10.59 -6.37 9.33
N ARG A 205 -10.32 -7.52 9.93
CA ARG A 205 -11.24 -8.69 9.86
C ARG A 205 -12.63 -8.37 10.38
N GLU A 206 -12.73 -7.57 11.44
CA GLU A 206 -14.00 -7.11 11.99
C GLU A 206 -14.75 -6.12 11.08
N SER A 207 -14.09 -5.51 10.09
CA SER A 207 -14.70 -4.61 9.12
C SER A 207 -15.38 -5.33 7.96
N VAL A 208 -15.26 -6.65 7.83
CA VAL A 208 -15.86 -7.43 6.72
C VAL A 208 -17.37 -7.17 6.55
N PRO A 209 -18.22 -7.16 7.60
CA PRO A 209 -19.62 -6.81 7.45
C PRO A 209 -19.83 -5.38 6.91
N ALA A 210 -18.98 -4.43 7.30
CA ALA A 210 -19.04 -3.07 6.77
C ALA A 210 -18.60 -3.02 5.30
N GLN A 211 -17.61 -3.84 4.89
CA GLN A 211 -17.21 -3.96 3.48
C GLN A 211 -18.38 -4.44 2.61
N GLU A 212 -19.12 -5.46 3.05
CA GLU A 212 -20.28 -6.01 2.34
C GLU A 212 -21.36 -4.94 2.15
N ARG A 213 -21.70 -4.20 3.22
CA ARG A 213 -22.69 -3.11 3.14
C ARG A 213 -22.24 -1.97 2.24
N VAL A 214 -20.96 -1.61 2.25
CA VAL A 214 -20.43 -0.58 1.33
C VAL A 214 -20.59 -1.03 -0.12
N VAL A 215 -20.32 -2.30 -0.43
CA VAL A 215 -20.50 -2.86 -1.78
C VAL A 215 -21.96 -2.89 -2.18
N GLU A 216 -22.87 -3.30 -1.29
CA GLU A 216 -24.32 -3.26 -1.52
C GLU A 216 -24.79 -1.83 -1.85
N LEU A 217 -24.41 -0.86 -1.01
CA LEU A 217 -24.75 0.55 -1.23
C LEU A 217 -24.19 1.07 -2.57
N ALA A 218 -22.96 0.71 -2.91
CA ALA A 218 -22.31 1.11 -4.16
C ALA A 218 -23.00 0.55 -5.42
N ARG A 219 -23.79 -0.53 -5.26
CA ARG A 219 -24.59 -1.16 -6.31
C ARG A 219 -26.02 -0.64 -6.37
N GLU A 220 -26.43 0.21 -5.43
CA GLU A 220 -27.73 0.87 -5.47
C GLU A 220 -27.72 2.11 -6.37
N HIS A 221 -28.89 2.46 -6.93
CA HIS A 221 -29.01 3.64 -7.77
C HIS A 221 -28.70 4.92 -6.96
N PRO A 222 -27.79 5.82 -7.42
CA PRO A 222 -27.31 6.96 -6.65
C PRO A 222 -28.40 7.87 -6.06
N ASN A 223 -29.51 8.05 -6.80
CA ASN A 223 -30.66 8.84 -6.36
C ASN A 223 -31.29 8.35 -5.06
N LYS A 224 -31.30 7.04 -4.79
CA LYS A 224 -31.85 6.49 -3.55
C LYS A 224 -30.99 6.95 -2.38
N LEU A 225 -29.68 6.78 -2.50
CA LEU A 225 -28.72 7.15 -1.45
C LEU A 225 -28.72 8.65 -1.14
N VAL A 226 -28.70 9.49 -2.17
CA VAL A 226 -28.62 10.95 -2.03
C VAL A 226 -29.92 11.54 -1.51
N LYS A 227 -31.08 11.00 -1.87
CA LYS A 227 -32.38 11.52 -1.41
C LYS A 227 -32.81 10.98 -0.04
N GLU A 228 -32.57 9.71 0.23
CA GLU A 228 -33.09 9.02 1.42
C GLU A 228 -32.12 9.08 2.60
N TYR A 229 -30.81 8.98 2.36
CA TYR A 229 -29.84 8.74 3.45
C TYR A 229 -28.91 9.93 3.74
N LEU A 230 -28.81 10.90 2.82
CA LEU A 230 -28.00 12.11 3.00
C LEU A 230 -28.77 13.28 3.67
N LYS A 231 -30.05 13.11 4.00
CA LYS A 231 -30.77 13.99 4.93
C LYS A 231 -30.37 13.63 6.36
N MET A 232 -29.27 14.21 6.86
CA MET A 232 -28.72 13.87 8.17
C MET A 232 -29.54 14.47 9.33
N PRO A 233 -29.68 13.77 10.48
CA PRO A 233 -30.17 14.35 11.73
C PRO A 233 -29.14 15.30 12.37
N GLU A 234 -29.61 16.15 13.30
CA GLU A 234 -28.87 17.25 13.97
C GLU A 234 -27.63 16.86 14.79
N PHE A 235 -27.26 15.57 14.92
CA PHE A 235 -26.19 15.14 15.82
C PHE A 235 -25.09 14.32 15.15
N HIS A 236 -23.85 14.68 15.52
CA HIS A 236 -22.52 14.34 14.98
C HIS A 236 -22.08 15.17 13.76
N LYS A 237 -21.00 15.96 13.98
CA LYS A 237 -20.38 16.90 13.03
C LYS A 237 -19.85 16.19 11.77
N ILE A 238 -20.73 15.81 10.86
CA ILE A 238 -20.42 15.57 9.46
C ILE A 238 -20.85 16.85 8.75
N THR A 239 -19.91 17.77 8.55
CA THR A 239 -20.20 18.99 7.80
C THR A 239 -20.27 18.65 6.32
N THR A 240 -21.13 19.34 5.57
CA THR A 240 -21.21 19.22 4.10
C THR A 240 -19.87 19.54 3.42
N GLU A 241 -18.98 20.27 4.08
CA GLU A 241 -17.60 20.50 3.64
C GLU A 241 -16.76 19.20 3.57
N MET A 242 -17.11 18.18 4.36
CA MET A 242 -16.42 16.88 4.38
C MET A 242 -16.87 15.95 3.23
N ILE A 243 -18.04 16.21 2.63
CA ILE A 243 -18.64 15.38 1.58
C ILE A 243 -18.95 16.26 0.38
N ASN A 244 -18.25 16.07 -0.75
CA ASN A 244 -18.65 16.71 -2.00
C ASN A 244 -19.78 15.88 -2.65
N PRO A 245 -21.05 16.33 -2.63
CA PRO A 245 -22.18 15.49 -3.05
C PRO A 245 -22.13 15.16 -4.54
N ASN A 246 -21.69 16.11 -5.38
CA ASN A 246 -21.55 15.91 -6.82
C ASN A 246 -20.49 14.84 -7.13
N ARG A 247 -19.33 14.90 -6.47
CA ARG A 247 -18.29 13.89 -6.62
C ARG A 247 -18.74 12.53 -6.12
N LEU A 248 -19.44 12.49 -4.99
CA LEU A 248 -20.00 11.25 -4.45
C LEU A 248 -21.01 10.64 -5.43
N TYR A 249 -21.92 11.44 -5.98
CA TYR A 249 -22.88 11.00 -6.98
C TYR A 249 -22.21 10.41 -8.23
N GLN A 250 -21.19 11.09 -8.77
CA GLN A 250 -20.46 10.59 -9.95
C GLN A 250 -19.76 9.25 -9.69
N VAL A 251 -19.12 9.12 -8.52
CA VAL A 251 -18.47 7.85 -8.15
C VAL A 251 -19.52 6.76 -7.93
N MET A 252 -20.64 7.08 -7.26
CA MET A 252 -21.76 6.15 -7.07
C MET A 252 -22.38 5.71 -8.41
N LEU A 253 -22.51 6.62 -9.37
CA LEU A 253 -22.98 6.27 -10.71
C LEU A 253 -22.00 5.31 -11.39
N THR A 254 -20.70 5.59 -11.30
CA THR A 254 -19.66 4.72 -11.85
C THR A 254 -19.67 3.34 -11.19
N THR A 255 -19.79 3.26 -9.86
CA THR A 255 -19.87 1.96 -9.16
C THR A 255 -21.17 1.24 -9.44
N TYR A 256 -22.28 1.97 -9.56
CA TYR A 256 -23.59 1.43 -9.93
C TYR A 256 -23.57 0.83 -11.34
N GLU A 257 -22.95 1.50 -12.32
CA GLU A 257 -22.83 0.99 -13.68
C GLU A 257 -21.90 -0.24 -13.74
N LYS A 258 -20.81 -0.25 -12.97
CA LYS A 258 -19.84 -1.35 -12.95
C LYS A 258 -20.26 -2.56 -12.12
N GLN A 259 -21.20 -2.39 -11.18
CA GLN A 259 -21.71 -3.43 -10.29
C GLN A 259 -20.58 -4.28 -9.64
N PRO A 260 -19.74 -3.68 -8.76
CA PRO A 260 -18.63 -4.41 -8.12
C PRO A 260 -19.16 -5.61 -7.34
N LYS A 261 -18.51 -6.76 -7.49
CA LYS A 261 -18.97 -8.02 -6.88
C LYS A 261 -18.58 -8.14 -5.41
N ASN A 262 -17.49 -7.47 -5.02
CA ASN A 262 -16.88 -7.55 -3.71
C ASN A 262 -16.09 -6.27 -3.40
N PHE A 263 -15.52 -6.20 -2.19
CA PHE A 263 -14.82 -5.01 -1.73
C PHE A 263 -13.54 -4.70 -2.53
N GLU A 264 -12.86 -5.74 -3.00
CA GLU A 264 -11.67 -5.63 -3.85
C GLU A 264 -11.97 -4.93 -5.19
N THR A 265 -12.99 -5.40 -5.91
CA THR A 265 -13.45 -4.80 -7.17
C THR A 265 -14.05 -3.40 -6.97
N PHE A 266 -14.68 -3.17 -5.82
CA PHE A 266 -15.11 -1.83 -5.42
C PHE A 266 -13.91 -0.87 -5.23
N LEU A 267 -12.88 -1.26 -4.48
CA LEU A 267 -11.69 -0.43 -4.23
C LEU A 267 -10.92 -0.09 -5.51
N THR A 268 -10.85 -1.03 -6.44
CA THR A 268 -10.17 -0.83 -7.73
C THR A 268 -11.02 -0.08 -8.75
N THR A 269 -12.30 0.21 -8.45
CA THR A 269 -13.15 1.02 -9.33
C THR A 269 -12.62 2.45 -9.42
N GLU A 270 -12.51 2.95 -10.65
CA GLU A 270 -12.08 4.31 -10.93
C GLU A 270 -12.94 5.35 -10.18
N GLY A 271 -12.30 6.38 -9.63
CA GLY A 271 -12.97 7.41 -8.85
C GLY A 271 -13.20 7.06 -7.37
N VAL A 272 -13.19 5.78 -6.99
CA VAL A 272 -13.26 5.36 -5.58
C VAL A 272 -11.99 5.77 -4.85
N GLY A 273 -12.12 6.65 -3.85
CA GLY A 273 -11.00 7.13 -3.05
C GLY A 273 -11.40 7.31 -1.58
N PRO A 274 -10.50 7.85 -0.74
CA PRO A 274 -10.68 7.87 0.72
C PRO A 274 -11.99 8.52 1.15
N LYS A 275 -12.35 9.66 0.53
CA LYS A 275 -13.58 10.39 0.84
C LYS A 275 -14.84 9.59 0.46
N THR A 276 -14.85 8.94 -0.70
CA THR A 276 -15.99 8.13 -1.16
C THR A 276 -16.20 6.93 -0.23
N LEU A 277 -15.13 6.18 0.04
CA LEU A 277 -15.20 5.03 0.94
C LEU A 277 -15.69 5.46 2.33
N ARG A 278 -15.13 6.52 2.90
CA ARG A 278 -15.56 7.06 4.20
C ARG A 278 -17.04 7.42 4.21
N ALA A 279 -17.52 8.12 3.18
CA ALA A 279 -18.93 8.50 3.09
C ALA A 279 -19.84 7.27 3.07
N LEU A 280 -19.51 6.25 2.25
CA LEU A 280 -20.31 5.03 2.18
C LEU A 280 -20.24 4.20 3.46
N THR A 281 -19.08 4.12 4.11
CA THR A 281 -18.95 3.45 5.41
C THR A 281 -19.80 4.14 6.48
N LEU A 282 -19.82 5.47 6.53
CA LEU A 282 -20.66 6.21 7.48
C LEU A 282 -22.16 5.98 7.22
N VAL A 283 -22.56 5.95 5.95
CA VAL A 283 -23.95 5.62 5.56
C VAL A 283 -24.28 4.17 5.94
N ALA A 284 -23.38 3.22 5.70
CA ALA A 284 -23.57 1.83 6.07
C ALA A 284 -23.72 1.65 7.59
N GLN A 285 -22.86 2.32 8.39
CA GLN A 285 -22.96 2.32 9.84
C GLN A 285 -24.29 2.93 10.32
N LEU A 286 -24.73 4.03 9.72
CA LEU A 286 -25.96 4.72 10.10
C LEU A 286 -27.21 3.88 9.84
N ILE A 287 -27.29 3.23 8.67
CA ILE A 287 -28.49 2.48 8.25
C ILE A 287 -28.48 1.07 8.83
N TYR A 288 -27.34 0.39 8.80
CA TYR A 288 -27.24 -1.04 9.07
C TYR A 288 -26.51 -1.37 10.38
N GLY A 289 -25.98 -0.37 11.10
CA GLY A 289 -25.24 -0.58 12.34
C GLY A 289 -23.88 -1.26 12.17
N THR A 290 -23.39 -1.42 10.93
CA THR A 290 -22.10 -2.05 10.64
C THR A 290 -20.96 -1.05 10.80
N ALA A 291 -20.39 -1.00 12.00
CA ALA A 291 -19.24 -0.15 12.27
C ALA A 291 -17.96 -0.75 11.67
N PRO A 292 -17.09 0.06 11.05
CA PRO A 292 -15.72 -0.34 10.75
C PRO A 292 -14.89 -0.36 12.05
N SER A 293 -13.76 -1.07 12.01
CA SER A 293 -12.66 -0.96 12.98
C SER A 293 -12.08 0.46 13.04
#